data_AF-A0A7X7LW82-F1
#
_entry.id   AF-A0A7X7LW82-F1
#
_cell.length_a   1.000
_cell.length_b   1.000
_cell.length_c   1.000
_cell.angle_alpha   90.00
_cell.angle_beta   90.00
_cell.angle_gamma   90.00
#
_symmetry.space_group_name_H-M   'P 1'
#
loop_
_entity.id
_entity.type
_entity.pdbx_description
1 polymer ?
#
loop_
_entity_poly.entity_id
_entity_poly.type
_entity_poly.pdbx_seq_one_letter_code
_entity_poly.pdbx_strand_id
1 'polypeptide(L)'
;MIDPRSMTEPVTPPYAEGGALGRIGAEIWDHLWPWSRSGFQRQRAIQAAGLALALAATLVWVLAAMGELTPAAIIGWWFGWSAFEVIVRLGSKPYVKEGPWWGQRYRKASVMDMVCYVGFKNLLIGATLFIGLKSLGLLVI
;
A
#
# COMPACT_ATOMS: atom_id res chain seq x y z
N MET A 1 26.09 -13.58 -2.87
CA MET A 1 26.64 -12.84 -4.02
C MET A 1 25.54 -11.93 -4.53
N ILE A 2 25.76 -10.61 -4.60
CA ILE A 2 24.76 -9.68 -5.13
C ILE A 2 24.57 -10.01 -6.62
N ASP A 3 23.33 -10.26 -7.05
CA ASP A 3 23.05 -10.46 -8.47
C ASP A 3 23.38 -9.15 -9.21
N PRO A 4 24.30 -9.14 -10.19
CA PRO A 4 24.67 -7.92 -10.92
C PRO A 4 23.50 -7.29 -11.70
N ARG A 5 22.37 -8.00 -11.84
CA ARG A 5 21.13 -7.46 -12.41
C ARG A 5 20.27 -6.67 -11.40
N SER A 6 20.58 -6.75 -10.11
CA SER A 6 19.81 -6.10 -9.05
C SER A 6 20.46 -4.77 -8.62
N MET A 7 19.66 -3.71 -8.55
CA MET A 7 20.14 -2.37 -8.17
C MET A 7 20.45 -2.25 -6.66
N THR A 8 19.92 -3.15 -5.84
CA THR A 8 19.99 -3.10 -4.37
C THR A 8 20.03 -4.51 -3.79
N GLU A 9 20.38 -4.62 -2.51
CA GLU A 9 20.52 -5.90 -1.82
C GLU A 9 19.24 -6.75 -1.88
N PRO A 10 19.38 -8.09 -2.10
CA PRO A 10 18.24 -9.00 -2.07
C PRO A 10 17.64 -9.06 -0.67
N VAL A 11 16.31 -9.12 -0.61
CA VAL A 11 15.56 -9.25 0.64
C VAL A 11 14.69 -10.50 0.56
N THR A 12 14.55 -11.22 1.67
CA THR A 12 13.57 -12.31 1.78
C THR A 12 12.39 -11.81 2.59
N PRO A 13 11.16 -11.75 2.03
CA PRO A 13 10.01 -11.28 2.78
C PRO A 13 9.65 -12.27 3.91
N PRO A 14 9.04 -11.80 5.02
CA PRO A 14 8.73 -12.66 6.16
C PRO A 14 7.77 -13.83 5.86
N TYR A 15 7.03 -13.75 4.77
CA TYR A 15 6.06 -14.77 4.30
C TYR A 15 6.60 -15.62 3.14
N ALA A 16 7.91 -15.53 2.83
CA ALA A 16 8.51 -16.33 1.76
C ALA A 16 8.39 -17.84 2.03
N GLU A 17 8.39 -18.23 3.30
CA GLU A 17 8.29 -19.62 3.75
C GLU A 17 6.82 -20.04 3.89
N GLY A 18 6.33 -20.84 2.94
CA GLY A 18 4.95 -21.33 2.94
C GLY A 18 4.54 -22.01 1.63
N GLY A 19 3.44 -22.77 1.66
CA GLY A 19 2.85 -23.38 0.47
C GLY A 19 2.29 -22.35 -0.52
N ALA A 20 2.19 -22.70 -1.80
CA ALA A 20 1.88 -21.77 -2.88
C ALA A 20 0.57 -20.96 -2.69
N LEU A 21 -0.50 -21.59 -2.19
CA LEU A 21 -1.77 -20.92 -1.92
C LEU A 21 -1.70 -19.98 -0.70
N GLY A 22 -1.05 -20.43 0.38
CA GLY A 22 -0.83 -19.60 1.56
C GLY A 22 0.02 -18.37 1.24
N ARG A 23 0.97 -18.51 0.31
CA ARG A 23 1.80 -17.41 -0.16
C ARG A 23 1.00 -16.33 -0.89
N ILE A 24 0.06 -16.69 -1.76
CA ILE A 24 -0.76 -15.68 -2.47
C ILE A 24 -1.58 -14.85 -1.48
N GLY A 25 -2.23 -15.49 -0.51
CA GLY A 25 -2.98 -14.78 0.53
C GLY A 25 -2.08 -13.86 1.36
N ALA A 26 -0.91 -14.36 1.74
CA ALA A 26 0.08 -13.57 2.47
C ALA A 26 0.63 -12.39 1.65
N GLU A 27 0.83 -12.58 0.34
CA GLU A 27 1.29 -11.55 -0.58
C GLU A 27 0.23 -10.46 -0.74
N ILE A 28 -1.04 -10.82 -0.97
CA ILE A 28 -2.16 -9.87 -1.02
C ILE A 28 -2.24 -9.07 0.28
N TRP A 29 -2.21 -9.76 1.42
CA TRP A 29 -2.23 -9.11 2.72
C TRP A 29 -1.03 -8.16 2.90
N ASP A 30 0.16 -8.58 2.50
CA ASP A 30 1.36 -7.76 2.61
C ASP A 30 1.30 -6.49 1.75
N HIS A 31 0.69 -6.58 0.58
CA HIS A 31 0.54 -5.46 -0.34
C HIS A 31 -0.54 -4.48 0.11
N LEU A 32 -1.70 -5.00 0.55
CA LEU A 32 -2.83 -4.18 0.99
C LEU A 32 -2.60 -3.56 2.36
N TRP A 33 -2.02 -4.31 3.30
CA TRP A 33 -1.82 -3.85 4.67
C TRP A 33 -0.46 -3.16 4.81
N PRO A 34 -0.40 -1.85 5.11
CA PRO A 34 0.86 -1.13 5.16
C PRO A 34 1.70 -1.48 6.41
N TRP A 35 1.09 -2.04 7.46
CA TRP A 35 1.79 -2.36 8.71
C TRP A 35 2.42 -3.76 8.71
N SER A 36 3.49 -3.95 9.48
CA SER A 36 4.08 -5.25 9.80
C SER A 36 4.21 -5.43 11.31
N ARG A 37 4.12 -6.69 11.80
CA ARG A 37 4.28 -7.00 13.24
C ARG A 37 5.66 -6.60 13.77
N SER A 38 6.70 -6.70 12.94
CA SER A 38 8.07 -6.29 13.29
C SER A 38 8.25 -4.77 13.32
N GLY A 39 7.62 -4.04 12.39
CA GLY A 39 7.58 -2.56 12.42
C GLY A 39 6.78 -2.02 13.61
N PHE A 40 5.77 -2.78 14.07
CA PHE A 40 4.92 -2.47 15.21
C PHE A 40 5.70 -2.31 16.53
N GLN A 41 6.75 -3.09 16.76
CA GLN A 41 7.54 -3.01 18.00
C GLN A 41 8.43 -1.75 18.05
N ARG A 42 8.80 -1.18 16.89
CA ARG A 42 9.89 -0.20 16.81
C ARG A 42 9.46 1.27 16.78
N GLN A 43 8.20 1.58 16.44
CA GLN A 43 7.76 2.98 16.22
C GLN A 43 6.32 3.27 16.70
N ARG A 44 6.11 3.37 18.03
CA ARG A 44 4.80 3.67 18.65
C ARG A 44 4.16 4.99 18.19
N ALA A 45 4.96 6.02 17.90
CA ALA A 45 4.46 7.31 17.42
C ALA A 45 3.82 7.20 16.02
N ILE A 46 4.41 6.41 15.13
CA ILE A 46 3.87 6.15 13.79
C ILE A 46 2.62 5.28 13.86
N GLN A 47 2.47 4.44 14.89
CA GLN A 47 1.22 3.73 15.14
C GLN A 47 0.09 4.64 15.58
N ALA A 48 0.34 5.55 16.53
CA ALA A 48 -0.66 6.52 16.96
C ALA A 48 -1.10 7.41 15.79
N ALA A 49 -0.13 7.88 14.99
CA ALA A 49 -0.41 8.58 13.74
C ALA A 49 -1.23 7.71 12.77
N GLY A 50 -0.87 6.44 12.57
CA GLY A 50 -1.60 5.53 11.68
C GLY A 50 -3.00 5.18 12.15
N LEU A 51 -3.24 5.06 13.45
CA LEU A 51 -4.57 4.85 14.01
C LEU A 51 -5.44 6.09 13.83
N ALA A 52 -4.90 7.27 14.13
CA ALA A 52 -5.58 8.54 13.90
C ALA A 52 -5.91 8.72 12.40
N LEU A 53 -4.99 8.34 11.52
CA LEU A 53 -5.18 8.44 10.08
C LEU A 53 -6.18 7.41 9.55
N ALA A 54 -6.25 6.20 10.14
CA ALA A 54 -7.28 5.21 9.81
C ALA A 54 -8.69 5.64 10.27
N LEU A 55 -8.79 6.27 11.45
CA LEU A 55 -10.05 6.86 11.93
C LEU A 55 -10.48 8.03 11.02
N ALA A 56 -9.55 8.91 10.68
CA ALA A 56 -9.81 9.98 9.72
C ALA A 56 -10.19 9.42 8.33
N ALA A 57 -9.59 8.31 7.88
CA ALA A 57 -9.98 7.62 6.65
C ALA A 57 -11.44 7.19 6.68
N THR A 58 -11.83 6.56 7.78
CA THR A 58 -13.20 6.06 7.98
C THR A 58 -14.18 7.22 7.93
N LEU A 59 -13.87 8.35 8.59
CA LEU A 59 -14.70 9.55 8.55
C LEU A 59 -14.78 10.17 7.16
N VAL A 60 -13.65 10.28 6.44
CA VAL A 60 -13.63 10.82 5.08
C VAL A 60 -14.46 9.96 4.12
N TRP A 61 -14.39 8.63 4.22
CA TRP A 61 -15.22 7.75 3.39
C TRP A 61 -16.71 7.87 3.71
N VAL A 62 -17.09 8.03 4.98
CA VAL A 62 -18.48 8.29 5.39
C VAL A 62 -18.97 9.63 4.82
N LEU A 63 -18.18 10.70 4.99
CA LEU A 63 -18.54 12.03 4.49
C LEU A 63 -18.60 12.06 2.96
N ALA A 64 -17.70 11.34 2.27
CA ALA A 64 -17.75 11.19 0.81
C ALA A 64 -19.02 10.46 0.37
N ALA A 65 -19.40 9.38 1.07
CA ALA A 65 -20.63 8.64 0.76
C ALA A 65 -21.90 9.48 1.00
N MET A 66 -21.86 10.42 1.94
CA MET A 66 -22.94 11.38 2.19
C MET A 66 -22.97 12.54 1.17
N GLY A 67 -21.97 12.66 0.29
CA GLY A 67 -21.87 13.77 -0.66
C GLY A 67 -21.36 15.09 -0.05
N GLU A 68 -20.88 15.06 1.19
CA GLU A 68 -20.44 16.23 1.97
C GLU A 68 -18.99 16.64 1.67
N LEU A 69 -18.28 15.89 0.81
CA LEU A 69 -16.90 16.18 0.44
C LEU A 69 -16.76 16.64 -1.00
N THR A 70 -15.99 17.71 -1.18
CA THR A 70 -15.61 18.16 -2.50
C THR A 70 -14.68 17.13 -3.17
N PRO A 71 -14.70 17.02 -4.51
CA PRO A 71 -13.75 16.15 -5.23
C PRO A 71 -12.28 16.46 -4.88
N ALA A 72 -11.95 17.74 -4.66
CA ALA A 72 -10.62 18.16 -4.23
C ALA A 72 -10.25 17.58 -2.84
N ALA A 73 -11.20 17.53 -1.90
CA ALA A 73 -10.97 16.91 -0.59
C ALA A 73 -10.73 15.40 -0.70
N ILE A 74 -11.47 14.70 -1.57
CA ILE A 74 -11.27 13.27 -1.84
C ILE A 74 -9.88 13.01 -2.43
N ILE A 75 -9.45 13.83 -3.40
CA ILE A 75 -8.11 13.74 -4.00
C ILE A 75 -7.03 14.01 -2.95
N GLY A 76 -7.19 15.08 -2.15
CA GLY A 76 -6.28 15.43 -1.08
C GLY A 76 -6.13 14.31 -0.05
N TRP A 77 -7.23 13.64 0.29
CA TRP A 77 -7.23 12.48 1.18
C TRP A 77 -6.47 11.28 0.57
N TRP A 78 -6.75 10.93 -0.68
CA TRP A 78 -6.03 9.87 -1.40
C TRP A 78 -4.53 10.12 -1.47
N PHE A 79 -4.15 11.37 -1.73
CA PHE A 79 -2.76 11.79 -1.76
C PHE A 79 -2.12 11.70 -0.37
N GLY A 80 -2.78 12.24 0.66
CA GLY A 80 -2.31 12.18 2.05
C GLY A 80 -2.12 10.76 2.55
N TRP A 81 -3.07 9.87 2.27
CA TRP A 81 -2.95 8.43 2.54
C TRP A 81 -1.74 7.82 1.84
N SER A 82 -1.53 8.14 0.56
CA SER A 82 -0.40 7.62 -0.21
C SER A 82 0.95 8.08 0.36
N ALA A 83 1.08 9.35 0.71
CA ALA A 83 2.30 9.89 1.33
C ALA A 83 2.58 9.24 2.69
N PHE A 84 1.54 9.10 3.52
CA PHE A 84 1.64 8.40 4.79
C PHE A 84 2.09 6.94 4.62
N GLU A 85 1.50 6.22 3.66
CA GLU A 85 1.86 4.84 3.40
C GLU A 85 3.33 4.69 2.96
N VAL A 86 3.86 5.60 2.14
CA VAL A 86 5.29 5.59 1.77
C VAL A 86 6.17 5.64 3.01
N ILE A 87 5.88 6.55 3.95
CA ILE A 87 6.65 6.69 5.20
C ILE A 87 6.59 5.40 6.04
N VAL A 88 5.39 4.86 6.22
CA VAL A 88 5.17 3.65 7.02
C VAL A 88 5.87 2.44 6.40
N ARG A 89 5.77 2.25 5.08
CA ARG A 89 6.39 1.11 4.41
C ARG A 89 7.91 1.23 4.38
N LEU A 90 8.47 2.43 4.23
CA LEU A 90 9.93 2.63 4.37
C LEU A 90 10.43 2.23 5.78
N GLY A 91 9.64 2.46 6.83
CA GLY A 91 10.02 2.07 8.19
C GLY A 91 9.79 0.59 8.52
N SER A 92 8.81 -0.06 7.89
CA SER A 92 8.32 -1.38 8.32
C SER A 92 8.45 -2.50 7.30
N LYS A 93 8.48 -2.17 6.00
CA LYS A 93 8.56 -3.07 4.84
C LYS A 93 9.39 -2.43 3.70
N PRO A 94 10.68 -2.10 3.92
CA PRO A 94 11.50 -1.37 2.94
C PRO A 94 12.01 -2.30 1.82
N TYR A 95 11.12 -3.02 1.17
CA TYR A 95 11.44 -3.91 0.06
C TYR A 95 10.37 -3.82 -1.03
N VAL A 96 10.79 -4.07 -2.26
CA VAL A 96 9.92 -4.16 -3.44
C VAL A 96 10.21 -5.43 -4.22
N LYS A 97 9.19 -5.89 -4.94
CA LYS A 97 9.32 -7.02 -5.87
C LYS A 97 10.06 -6.58 -7.12
N GLU A 98 11.03 -7.37 -7.56
CA GLU A 98 11.87 -7.11 -8.72
C GLU A 98 11.52 -8.07 -9.86
N GLY A 99 11.47 -7.54 -11.10
CA GLY A 99 11.14 -8.30 -12.30
C GLY A 99 9.64 -8.41 -12.53
N PRO A 100 9.18 -9.43 -13.28
CA PRO A 100 7.76 -9.64 -13.51
C PRO A 100 6.99 -9.78 -12.20
N TRP A 101 5.75 -9.26 -12.17
CA TRP A 101 4.93 -9.26 -10.96
C TRP A 101 4.61 -10.66 -10.42
N TRP A 102 4.68 -11.70 -11.25
CA TRP A 102 4.55 -13.11 -10.85
C TRP A 102 5.85 -13.74 -10.32
N GLY A 103 6.98 -13.02 -10.39
CA GLY A 103 8.28 -13.47 -9.88
C GLY A 103 8.28 -13.64 -8.36
N GLN A 104 9.44 -13.94 -7.78
CA GLN A 104 9.61 -14.08 -6.32
C GLN A 104 10.89 -13.40 -5.83
N ARG A 105 11.46 -12.54 -6.66
CA ARG A 105 12.66 -11.78 -6.33
C ARG A 105 12.23 -10.51 -5.61
N TYR A 106 12.81 -10.28 -4.44
CA TYR A 106 12.61 -9.05 -3.69
C TYR A 106 13.96 -8.42 -3.41
N ARG A 107 13.97 -7.09 -3.42
CA ARG A 107 15.15 -6.28 -3.14
C ARG A 107 14.78 -5.14 -2.20
N LYS A 108 15.79 -4.55 -1.56
CA LYS A 108 15.60 -3.37 -0.73
C LYS A 108 15.06 -2.20 -1.56
N ALA A 109 14.07 -1.51 -1.03
CA ALA A 109 13.44 -0.39 -1.73
C ALA A 109 14.24 0.91 -1.50
N SER A 110 14.45 1.67 -2.57
CA SER A 110 14.75 3.10 -2.47
C SER A 110 13.48 3.89 -2.14
N VAL A 111 13.64 5.16 -1.80
CA VAL A 111 12.49 6.08 -1.60
C VAL A 111 11.63 6.15 -2.86
N MET A 112 12.27 6.31 -4.02
CA MET A 112 11.55 6.38 -5.30
C MET A 112 10.80 5.09 -5.62
N ASP A 113 11.42 3.93 -5.36
CA ASP A 113 10.75 2.64 -5.53
C ASP A 113 9.46 2.57 -4.71
N MET A 114 9.51 3.05 -3.45
CA MET A 114 8.34 3.04 -2.58
C MET A 114 7.26 4.02 -3.04
N VAL A 115 7.65 5.21 -3.51
CA VAL A 115 6.71 6.20 -4.08
C VAL A 115 6.00 5.62 -5.30
N CYS A 116 6.74 5.04 -6.25
CA CYS A 116 6.17 4.42 -7.43
C CYS A 116 5.28 3.22 -7.06
N TYR A 117 5.74 2.37 -6.15
CA TYR A 117 5.00 1.21 -5.69
C TYR A 117 3.67 1.60 -5.03
N VAL A 118 3.70 2.50 -4.05
CA VAL A 118 2.49 2.96 -3.33
C VAL A 118 1.57 3.72 -4.27
N GLY A 119 2.11 4.64 -5.07
CA GLY A 119 1.33 5.45 -6.01
C GLY A 119 0.59 4.59 -7.04
N PHE A 120 1.28 3.62 -7.65
CA PHE A 120 0.67 2.72 -8.61
C PHE A 120 -0.41 1.83 -7.96
N LYS A 121 -0.10 1.23 -6.80
CA LYS A 121 -1.06 0.39 -6.07
C LYS A 121 -2.33 1.17 -5.71
N ASN A 122 -2.17 2.38 -5.19
CA ASN A 122 -3.27 3.23 -4.77
C ASN A 122 -4.10 3.72 -5.96
N LEU A 123 -3.46 4.10 -7.06
CA LEU A 123 -4.15 4.45 -8.29
C LEU A 123 -4.96 3.27 -8.85
N LEU A 124 -4.42 2.05 -8.84
CA LEU A 124 -5.12 0.85 -9.27
C LEU A 124 -6.37 0.58 -8.41
N ILE A 125 -6.26 0.74 -7.09
CA ILE A 125 -7.40 0.60 -6.18
C ILE A 125 -8.47 1.66 -6.51
N GLY A 126 -8.07 2.92 -6.69
CA GLY A 126 -8.99 3.99 -7.06
C GLY A 126 -9.69 3.75 -8.41
N ALA A 127 -8.93 3.32 -9.42
CA ALA A 127 -9.46 2.97 -10.74
C ALA A 127 -10.45 1.80 -10.67
N THR A 128 -10.11 0.75 -9.92
CA THR A 128 -10.98 -0.42 -9.74
C THR A 128 -12.27 -0.04 -9.03
N LEU A 129 -12.19 0.79 -7.98
CA LEU A 129 -13.37 1.30 -7.28
C LEU A 129 -14.27 2.10 -8.21
N PHE A 130 -13.69 3.04 -8.96
CA PHE A 130 -14.42 3.87 -9.92
C PHE A 130 -15.13 3.03 -10.99
N ILE A 131 -14.41 2.09 -11.59
CA ILE A 131 -14.96 1.19 -12.62
C ILE A 131 -16.10 0.36 -12.00
N GLY A 132 -15.88 -0.23 -10.82
CA GLY A 132 -16.90 -1.04 -10.14
C GLY A 132 -18.17 -0.25 -9.84
N LEU A 133 -18.05 0.95 -9.26
CA LEU A 133 -19.20 1.81 -8.96
C LEU A 133 -19.95 2.24 -10.23
N LYS A 134 -19.22 2.60 -11.30
CA LYS A 134 -19.81 2.92 -12.59
C LYS A 134 -20.55 1.73 -13.20
N SER A 135 -19.93 0.55 -13.18
CA SER A 135 -20.54 -0.68 -13.71
C SER A 135 -21.80 -1.10 -12.95
N LEU A 136 -21.91 -0.78 -11.67
CA LEU A 136 -23.10 -1.03 -10.84
C LEU A 136 -24.19 0.06 -10.98
N GLY A 137 -23.96 1.11 -11.77
CA GLY A 137 -24.89 2.23 -11.92
C GLY A 137 -24.96 3.16 -10.70
N LEU A 138 -24.00 3.05 -9.77
CA LEU A 138 -23.93 3.87 -8.55
C LEU A 138 -23.22 5.22 -8.78
N LEU A 139 -22.55 5.38 -9.93
CA LEU A 139 -21.98 6.65 -10.38
C LEU A 139 -22.67 7.09 -11.67
N VAL A 140 -23.34 8.25 -11.60
CA VAL A 140 -23.83 8.98 -12.77
C VAL A 140 -22.79 10.05 -13.08
N ILE A 141 -22.25 10.04 -14.31
CA ILE A 141 -21.27 11.02 -14.80
C ILE A 141 -22.00 12.03 -15.65
#